data_AF-C0W7V8-F1
#
_entry.id   AF-C0W7V8-F1
#
_cell.length_a   1.000
_cell.length_b   1.000
_cell.length_c   1.000
_cell.angle_alpha   90.00
_cell.angle_beta   90.00
_cell.angle_gamma   90.00
#
_symmetry.space_group_name_H-M   'P 1'
#
loop_
_entity.id
_entity.type
_entity.pdbx_description
1 polymer ?
#
loop_
_entity_poly.entity_id
_entity_poly.type
_entity_poly.pdbx_seq_one_letter_code
_entity_poly.pdbx_strand_id
1 'polypeptide(L)'
;MPADQDEIPGTGRAVACGLAALPGDLDGAVVVTSGDVPLLDTATLEALVAQHVDRGDAVTLLTTELEDPTGYGRVIRATTSAPDADPLAVAAVVEHRDATPAQRAVREINAGVYVFDAAFLRRTLASLGTDNDQGEVYLTDVVAAAWQAGRSTSALTVSDHWLVEGCNDRAQLASLGAELNRRVLARWMAQGVGVADPASTWVDVDATLAQDVMLEPGVLVRGRTRIGQGAVVGAYSILEDADVPAGAVVAPYSQLDANEPQTSAAVDQARH
;
A
#
# COMPACT_ATOMS: atom_id res chain seq x y z
N MET A 1 -3.02 -14.84 -15.88
CA MET A 1 -4.19 -14.37 -16.66
C MET A 1 -5.06 -13.55 -15.71
N PRO A 2 -5.64 -12.42 -16.15
CA PRO A 2 -6.67 -11.75 -15.36
C PRO A 2 -7.91 -12.67 -15.24
N ALA A 3 -8.64 -12.54 -14.14
CA ALA A 3 -9.92 -13.21 -13.92
C ALA A 3 -10.99 -12.13 -13.71
N ASP A 4 -12.12 -12.29 -14.37
CA ASP A 4 -13.25 -11.38 -14.22
C ASP A 4 -14.10 -11.82 -13.02
N GLN A 5 -14.44 -10.87 -12.15
CA GLN A 5 -15.48 -11.09 -11.15
C GLN A 5 -16.84 -11.12 -11.85
N ASP A 6 -17.72 -12.04 -11.45
CA ASP A 6 -19.08 -12.09 -11.95
C ASP A 6 -20.01 -11.12 -11.20
N GLU A 7 -21.31 -11.19 -11.46
CA GLU A 7 -22.31 -10.26 -10.89
C GLU A 7 -22.53 -10.41 -9.38
N ILE A 8 -21.94 -11.43 -8.72
CA ILE A 8 -22.07 -11.62 -7.28
C ILE A 8 -21.08 -10.67 -6.57
N PRO A 9 -21.58 -9.70 -5.76
CA PRO A 9 -20.73 -8.73 -5.11
C PRO A 9 -19.99 -9.32 -3.90
N GLY A 10 -18.91 -8.65 -3.50
CA GLY A 10 -18.13 -8.98 -2.30
C GLY A 10 -16.71 -9.47 -2.56
N THR A 11 -15.82 -9.12 -1.65
CA THR A 11 -14.39 -9.45 -1.71
C THR A 11 -14.12 -10.96 -1.71
N GLY A 12 -14.93 -11.75 -1.00
CA GLY A 12 -14.81 -13.20 -1.01
C GLY A 12 -15.15 -13.80 -2.38
N ARG A 13 -16.11 -13.21 -3.11
CA ARG A 13 -16.43 -13.64 -4.47
C ARG A 13 -15.30 -13.29 -5.44
N ALA A 14 -14.76 -12.08 -5.35
CA ALA A 14 -13.62 -11.67 -6.17
C ALA A 14 -12.43 -12.66 -6.02
N VAL A 15 -12.11 -13.06 -4.79
CA VAL A 15 -11.07 -14.07 -4.53
C VAL A 15 -11.45 -15.44 -5.10
N ALA A 16 -12.71 -15.87 -4.96
CA ALA A 16 -13.17 -17.14 -5.53
C ALA A 16 -13.00 -17.19 -7.06
N CYS A 17 -13.34 -16.10 -7.76
CA CYS A 17 -13.13 -15.97 -9.20
C CYS A 17 -11.63 -16.00 -9.57
N GLY A 18 -10.79 -15.29 -8.81
CA GLY A 18 -9.33 -15.32 -8.99
C GLY A 18 -8.74 -16.73 -8.82
N LEU A 19 -9.16 -17.46 -7.78
CA LEU A 19 -8.72 -18.83 -7.53
C LEU A 19 -9.20 -19.83 -8.59
N ALA A 20 -10.36 -19.61 -9.19
CA ALA A 20 -10.89 -20.47 -10.25
C ALA A 20 -10.06 -20.38 -11.54
N ALA A 21 -9.34 -19.28 -11.75
CA ALA A 21 -8.41 -19.11 -12.88
C ALA A 21 -7.02 -19.76 -12.64
N LEU A 22 -6.76 -20.24 -11.42
CA LEU A 22 -5.51 -20.93 -11.06
C LEU A 22 -5.67 -22.45 -11.16
N PRO A 23 -4.57 -23.22 -11.28
CA PRO A 23 -4.62 -24.68 -11.27
C PRO A 23 -5.39 -25.24 -10.06
N GLY A 24 -6.23 -26.25 -10.30
CA GLY A 24 -7.08 -26.83 -9.26
C GLY A 24 -6.31 -27.59 -8.18
N ASP A 25 -5.08 -27.99 -8.48
CA ASP A 25 -4.12 -28.65 -7.60
C ASP A 25 -3.11 -27.68 -6.95
N LEU A 26 -3.32 -26.35 -7.11
CA LEU A 26 -2.51 -25.34 -6.44
C LEU A 26 -2.49 -25.57 -4.93
N ASP A 27 -1.28 -25.69 -4.38
CA ASP A 27 -0.99 -25.77 -2.97
C ASP A 27 -0.20 -24.54 -2.47
N GLY A 28 0.00 -24.47 -1.16
CA GLY A 28 0.77 -23.39 -0.52
C GLY A 28 -0.03 -22.13 -0.20
N ALA A 29 0.70 -21.03 -0.06
CA ALA A 29 0.19 -19.75 0.40
C ALA A 29 -0.41 -18.91 -0.74
N VAL A 30 -1.60 -18.37 -0.53
CA VAL A 30 -2.26 -17.41 -1.41
C VAL A 30 -2.26 -16.05 -0.75
N VAL A 31 -1.52 -15.11 -1.33
CA VAL A 31 -1.56 -13.70 -0.91
C VAL A 31 -2.74 -13.02 -1.57
N VAL A 32 -3.54 -12.30 -0.78
CA VAL A 32 -4.64 -11.45 -1.25
C VAL A 32 -4.38 -10.03 -0.79
N THR A 33 -4.49 -9.07 -1.71
CA THR A 33 -4.41 -7.64 -1.44
C THR A 33 -5.39 -6.90 -2.34
N SER A 34 -5.72 -5.66 -1.98
CA SER A 34 -6.50 -4.76 -2.82
C SER A 34 -5.60 -3.91 -3.72
N GLY A 35 -6.11 -3.50 -4.88
CA GLY A 35 -5.38 -2.69 -5.86
C GLY A 35 -5.35 -1.19 -5.56
N ASP A 36 -6.01 -0.77 -4.48
CA ASP A 36 -6.20 0.62 -4.05
C ASP A 36 -5.38 0.99 -2.80
N VAL A 37 -4.41 0.15 -2.41
CA VAL A 37 -3.47 0.37 -1.29
C VAL A 37 -2.06 0.64 -1.87
N PRO A 38 -1.79 1.87 -2.37
CA PRO A 38 -0.62 2.12 -3.22
C PRO A 38 0.72 2.16 -2.46
N LEU A 39 0.70 2.28 -1.14
CA LEU A 39 1.90 2.39 -0.30
C LEU A 39 2.34 1.07 0.34
N LEU A 40 1.60 -0.02 0.12
CA LEU A 40 2.00 -1.34 0.58
C LEU A 40 3.35 -1.72 -0.04
N ASP A 41 4.33 -2.06 0.81
CA ASP A 41 5.68 -2.35 0.38
C ASP A 41 6.00 -3.86 0.36
N THR A 42 7.08 -4.20 -0.34
CA THR A 42 7.55 -5.58 -0.47
C THR A 42 7.96 -6.18 0.87
N ALA A 43 8.63 -5.41 1.72
CA ALA A 43 9.12 -5.90 3.01
C ALA A 43 7.98 -6.34 3.94
N THR A 44 6.86 -5.61 3.94
CA THR A 44 5.66 -5.96 4.72
C THR A 44 5.01 -7.23 4.19
N LEU A 45 4.89 -7.39 2.87
CA LEU A 45 4.36 -8.61 2.26
C LEU A 45 5.24 -9.83 2.54
N GLU A 46 6.56 -9.69 2.46
CA GLU A 46 7.51 -10.76 2.80
C GLU A 46 7.38 -11.17 4.27
N ALA A 47 7.30 -10.20 5.18
CA ALA A 47 7.10 -10.47 6.61
C ALA A 47 5.77 -11.19 6.89
N LEU A 48 4.70 -10.78 6.20
CA LEU A 48 3.38 -11.41 6.32
C LEU A 48 3.38 -12.86 5.86
N VAL A 49 4.01 -13.15 4.71
CA VAL A 49 4.16 -14.52 4.18
C VAL A 49 5.06 -15.36 5.08
N ALA A 50 6.18 -14.81 5.57
CA ALA A 50 7.08 -15.50 6.48
C ALA A 50 6.35 -15.92 7.77
N GLN A 51 5.63 -15.00 8.41
CA GLN A 51 4.83 -15.30 9.60
C GLN A 51 3.80 -16.42 9.33
N HIS A 52 3.10 -16.35 8.19
CA HIS A 52 2.12 -17.36 7.80
C HIS A 52 2.73 -18.76 7.68
N VAL A 53 3.86 -18.86 6.97
CA VAL A 53 4.54 -20.12 6.70
C VAL A 53 5.16 -20.69 7.97
N ASP A 54 5.88 -19.87 8.75
CA ASP A 54 6.57 -20.31 9.97
C ASP A 54 5.59 -20.83 11.03
N ARG A 55 4.39 -20.25 11.09
CA ARG A 55 3.33 -20.65 12.02
C ARG A 55 2.44 -21.77 11.49
N GLY A 56 2.44 -22.02 10.18
CA GLY A 56 1.50 -22.94 9.55
C GLY A 56 0.05 -22.49 9.70
N ASP A 57 -0.18 -21.17 9.68
CA ASP A 57 -1.51 -20.60 9.85
C ASP A 57 -2.43 -20.97 8.67
N ALA A 58 -3.73 -21.11 8.93
CA ALA A 58 -4.72 -21.17 7.85
C ALA A 58 -4.99 -19.78 7.27
N VAL A 59 -4.90 -18.74 8.11
CA VAL A 59 -5.08 -17.35 7.74
C VAL A 59 -4.12 -16.47 8.52
N THR A 60 -3.36 -15.64 7.82
CA THR A 60 -2.60 -14.55 8.43
C THR A 60 -3.09 -13.25 7.81
N LEU A 61 -3.42 -12.25 8.64
CA LEU A 61 -3.90 -10.95 8.15
C LEU A 61 -3.01 -9.82 8.63
N LEU A 62 -2.89 -8.79 7.80
CA LEU A 62 -2.21 -7.56 8.15
C LEU A 62 -3.18 -6.64 8.91
N THR A 63 -2.71 -6.01 9.98
CA THR A 63 -3.53 -5.13 10.82
C THR A 63 -2.77 -3.86 11.18
N THR A 64 -3.50 -2.81 11.56
CA THR A 64 -2.93 -1.60 12.15
C THR A 64 -3.87 -1.06 13.21
N GLU A 65 -3.37 -0.23 14.12
CA GLU A 65 -4.20 0.53 15.04
C GLU A 65 -4.43 1.95 14.51
N LEU A 66 -5.68 2.40 14.53
CA LEU A 66 -6.05 3.77 14.17
C LEU A 66 -6.64 4.51 15.38
N GLU A 67 -6.50 5.84 15.39
CA GLU A 67 -7.24 6.69 16.35
C GLU A 67 -8.72 6.73 16.02
N ASP A 68 -9.06 6.93 14.74
CA ASP A 68 -10.42 6.80 14.23
C ASP A 68 -10.51 5.59 13.29
N PRO A 69 -11.06 4.45 13.76
CA PRO A 69 -11.20 3.26 12.94
C PRO A 69 -12.49 3.27 12.09
N THR A 70 -13.24 4.37 12.02
CA THR A 70 -14.54 4.43 11.31
C THR A 70 -14.45 3.92 9.87
N GLY A 71 -15.42 3.11 9.45
CA GLY A 71 -15.46 2.52 8.11
C GLY A 71 -14.71 1.19 7.94
N TYR A 72 -13.70 0.90 8.75
CA TYR A 72 -12.87 -0.31 8.60
C TYR A 72 -13.45 -1.56 9.30
N GLY A 73 -13.04 -2.76 8.89
CA GLY A 73 -13.30 -4.00 9.64
C GLY A 73 -12.51 -4.05 10.95
N ARG A 74 -13.14 -4.50 12.04
CA ARG A 74 -12.56 -4.59 13.40
C ARG A 74 -11.93 -5.94 13.64
N VAL A 75 -10.67 -5.98 14.08
CA VAL A 75 -9.96 -7.23 14.39
C VAL A 75 -10.32 -7.68 15.80
N ILE A 76 -10.99 -8.81 15.92
CA ILE A 76 -11.38 -9.38 17.21
C ILE A 76 -10.33 -10.43 17.58
N ARG A 77 -9.44 -10.07 18.51
CA ARG A 77 -8.45 -11.00 19.08
C ARG A 77 -9.12 -12.16 19.78
N ALA A 78 -8.51 -13.34 19.71
CA ALA A 78 -8.95 -14.50 20.46
C ALA A 78 -8.66 -14.29 21.96
N THR A 79 -9.61 -13.72 22.69
CA THR A 79 -9.49 -13.58 24.14
C THR A 79 -9.76 -14.92 24.81
N THR A 80 -8.72 -15.54 25.37
CA THR A 80 -8.86 -16.71 26.24
C THR A 80 -8.22 -16.44 27.59
N SER A 81 -8.85 -16.94 28.66
CA SER A 81 -8.32 -16.88 30.03
C SER A 81 -7.19 -17.89 30.26
N ALA A 82 -6.82 -18.66 29.24
CA ALA A 82 -5.75 -19.64 29.30
C ALA A 82 -4.38 -18.93 29.40
N PRO A 83 -3.46 -19.41 30.26
CA PRO A 83 -2.13 -18.83 30.41
C PRO A 83 -1.27 -18.92 29.13
N ASP A 84 -1.60 -19.84 28.21
CA ASP A 84 -0.90 -20.05 26.94
C ASP A 84 -1.67 -19.45 25.74
N ALA A 85 -2.47 -18.40 25.97
CA ALA A 85 -3.16 -17.68 24.92
C ALA A 85 -2.15 -17.13 23.90
N ASP A 86 -2.32 -17.46 22.63
CA ASP A 86 -1.52 -16.85 21.56
C ASP A 86 -1.95 -15.39 21.36
N PRO A 87 -1.09 -14.40 21.66
CA PRO A 87 -1.45 -12.99 21.53
C PRO A 87 -1.68 -12.58 20.06
N LEU A 88 -1.17 -13.35 19.10
CA LEU A 88 -1.37 -13.07 17.69
C LEU A 88 -2.70 -13.61 17.16
N ALA A 89 -3.36 -14.51 17.90
CA ALA A 89 -4.56 -15.19 17.43
C ALA A 89 -5.74 -14.24 17.21
N VAL A 90 -6.43 -14.43 16.08
CA VAL A 90 -7.59 -13.63 15.67
C VAL A 90 -8.81 -14.51 15.54
N ALA A 91 -9.85 -14.19 16.31
CA ALA A 91 -11.09 -14.94 16.31
C ALA A 91 -12.00 -14.57 15.14
N ALA A 92 -12.02 -13.29 14.75
CA ALA A 92 -12.85 -12.80 13.65
C ALA A 92 -12.37 -11.42 13.17
N VAL A 93 -12.82 -11.04 11.98
CA VAL A 93 -12.90 -9.65 11.56
C VAL A 93 -14.37 -9.29 11.39
N VAL A 94 -14.80 -8.19 11.98
CA VAL A 94 -16.20 -7.74 11.95
C VAL A 94 -16.28 -6.42 11.19
N GLU A 95 -17.00 -6.40 10.07
CA GLU A 95 -17.18 -5.19 9.26
C GLU A 95 -17.84 -4.05 10.05
N HIS A 96 -17.50 -2.80 9.72
CA HIS A 96 -17.96 -1.63 10.49
C HIS A 96 -19.50 -1.56 10.59
N ARG A 97 -20.20 -1.93 9.51
CA ARG A 97 -21.66 -1.89 9.42
C ARG A 97 -22.30 -2.91 10.35
N ASP A 98 -21.76 -4.13 10.37
CA ASP A 98 -22.22 -5.24 11.20
C ASP A 98 -21.71 -5.16 12.67
N ALA A 99 -20.70 -4.33 12.93
CA ALA A 99 -20.11 -4.20 14.26
C ALA A 99 -21.07 -3.56 15.29
N THR A 100 -21.18 -4.21 16.45
CA THR A 100 -21.83 -3.66 17.64
C THR A 100 -21.11 -2.43 18.19
N PRO A 101 -21.74 -1.58 19.02
CA PRO A 101 -21.07 -0.43 19.63
C PRO A 101 -19.76 -0.78 20.37
N ALA A 102 -19.72 -1.94 21.05
CA ALA A 102 -18.53 -2.42 21.73
C ALA A 102 -17.41 -2.82 20.75
N GLN A 103 -17.75 -3.51 19.66
CA GLN A 103 -16.78 -3.87 18.62
C GLN A 103 -16.28 -2.63 17.87
N ARG A 104 -17.14 -1.63 17.63
CA ARG A 104 -16.74 -0.37 16.97
C ARG A 104 -15.67 0.40 17.73
N ALA A 105 -15.58 0.22 19.06
CA ALA A 105 -14.55 0.81 19.91
C ALA A 105 -13.18 0.12 19.81
N VAL A 106 -13.09 -1.06 19.17
CA VAL A 106 -11.80 -1.70 18.88
C VAL A 106 -11.05 -0.83 17.86
N ARG A 107 -9.81 -0.49 18.20
CA ARG A 107 -8.95 0.40 17.39
C ARG A 107 -8.10 -0.34 16.37
N GLU A 108 -7.90 -1.64 16.59
CA GLU A 108 -7.22 -2.49 15.63
C GLU A 108 -8.15 -2.81 14.46
N ILE A 109 -7.69 -2.45 13.27
CA ILE A 109 -8.43 -2.61 12.03
C ILE A 109 -7.77 -3.61 11.09
N ASN A 110 -8.61 -4.18 10.24
CA ASN A 110 -8.21 -5.06 9.16
C ASN A 110 -7.71 -4.23 7.96
N ALA A 111 -6.47 -4.49 7.53
CA ALA A 111 -5.86 -3.83 6.38
C ALA A 111 -6.36 -4.34 5.01
N GLY A 112 -7.12 -5.44 4.99
CA GLY A 112 -7.55 -6.06 3.73
C GLY A 112 -6.43 -6.80 2.98
N VAL A 113 -5.31 -7.08 3.66
CA VAL A 113 -4.18 -7.86 3.14
C VAL A 113 -4.06 -9.15 3.92
N TYR A 114 -3.98 -10.27 3.21
CA TYR A 114 -4.04 -11.60 3.81
C TYR A 114 -3.08 -12.58 3.14
N VAL A 115 -2.75 -13.63 3.88
CA VAL A 115 -2.15 -14.86 3.38
C VAL A 115 -2.99 -16.02 3.86
N PHE A 116 -3.38 -16.89 2.93
CA PHE A 116 -4.23 -18.05 3.21
C PHE A 116 -3.57 -19.35 2.78
N ASP A 117 -3.85 -20.44 3.51
CA ASP A 117 -3.68 -21.80 3.00
C ASP A 117 -4.65 -22.00 1.82
N ALA A 118 -4.12 -22.28 0.62
CA ALA A 118 -4.91 -22.38 -0.61
C ALA A 118 -6.08 -23.38 -0.48
N ALA A 119 -5.81 -24.54 0.12
CA ALA A 119 -6.80 -25.60 0.26
C ALA A 119 -7.92 -25.22 1.24
N PHE A 120 -7.56 -24.57 2.35
CA PHE A 120 -8.54 -24.02 3.28
C PHE A 120 -9.38 -22.92 2.63
N LEU A 121 -8.75 -21.94 1.99
CA LEU A 121 -9.42 -20.82 1.32
C LEU A 121 -10.47 -21.30 0.31
N ARG A 122 -10.10 -22.23 -0.58
CA ARG A 122 -11.01 -22.80 -1.59
C ARG A 122 -12.24 -23.45 -0.97
N ARG A 123 -12.04 -24.27 0.08
CA ARG A 123 -13.16 -24.96 0.76
C ARG A 123 -14.08 -23.97 1.47
N THR A 124 -13.51 -23.01 2.17
CA THR A 124 -14.28 -22.04 2.96
C THR A 124 -15.10 -21.13 2.06
N LEU A 125 -14.51 -20.56 0.99
CA LEU A 125 -15.23 -19.70 0.04
C LEU A 125 -16.41 -20.39 -0.63
N ALA A 126 -16.34 -21.72 -0.85
CA ALA A 126 -17.45 -22.49 -1.42
C ALA A 126 -18.66 -22.61 -0.47
N SER A 127 -18.48 -22.29 0.82
CA SER A 127 -19.50 -22.42 1.86
C SER A 127 -20.02 -21.09 2.40
N LEU A 128 -19.38 -19.97 2.04
CA LEU A 128 -19.82 -18.65 2.50
C LEU A 128 -21.13 -18.24 1.84
N GLY A 129 -22.00 -17.62 2.63
CA GLY A 129 -23.25 -17.01 2.18
C GLY A 129 -23.13 -15.50 2.09
N THR A 130 -24.30 -14.85 2.02
CA THR A 130 -24.46 -13.39 1.93
C THR A 130 -25.38 -12.86 3.03
N ASP A 131 -25.46 -13.55 4.17
CA ASP A 131 -26.31 -13.17 5.30
C ASP A 131 -25.60 -12.11 6.17
N ASN A 132 -25.45 -10.91 5.61
CA ASN A 132 -24.86 -9.72 6.24
C ASN A 132 -25.57 -8.45 5.76
N ASP A 133 -25.25 -7.31 6.37
CA ASP A 133 -25.91 -6.02 6.09
C ASP A 133 -25.84 -5.60 4.61
N GLN A 134 -24.81 -6.03 3.86
CA GLN A 134 -24.63 -5.65 2.45
C GLN A 134 -25.11 -6.70 1.45
N GLY A 135 -25.45 -7.92 1.89
CA GLY A 135 -25.81 -9.00 0.98
C GLY A 135 -24.66 -9.47 0.09
N GLU A 136 -23.41 -9.37 0.57
CA GLU A 136 -22.19 -9.68 -0.20
C GLU A 136 -21.46 -10.90 0.36
N VAL A 137 -20.56 -11.50 -0.43
CA VAL A 137 -19.64 -12.54 0.09
C VAL A 137 -18.43 -11.85 0.73
N TYR A 138 -18.35 -11.84 2.05
CA TYR A 138 -17.22 -11.23 2.78
C TYR A 138 -16.03 -12.16 2.88
N LEU A 139 -14.85 -11.71 2.40
CA LEU A 139 -13.60 -12.43 2.61
C LEU A 139 -13.24 -12.51 4.11
N THR A 140 -13.64 -11.52 4.91
CA THR A 140 -13.39 -11.45 6.35
C THR A 140 -14.02 -12.61 7.13
N ASP A 141 -15.11 -13.19 6.63
CA ASP A 141 -15.76 -14.37 7.23
C ASP A 141 -14.87 -15.63 7.18
N VAL A 142 -13.88 -15.68 6.28
CA VAL A 142 -12.89 -16.77 6.22
C VAL A 142 -12.06 -16.83 7.51
N VAL A 143 -11.79 -15.68 8.14
CA VAL A 143 -11.06 -15.60 9.42
C VAL A 143 -11.86 -16.28 10.54
N ALA A 144 -13.14 -15.93 10.65
CA ALA A 144 -14.03 -16.52 11.65
C ALA A 144 -14.22 -18.03 11.43
N ALA A 145 -14.39 -18.45 10.17
CA ALA A 145 -14.49 -19.86 9.81
C ALA A 145 -13.22 -20.65 10.18
N ALA A 146 -12.04 -20.07 10.01
CA ALA A 146 -10.77 -20.71 10.39
C ALA A 146 -10.70 -20.92 11.90
N TRP A 147 -11.00 -19.87 12.67
CA TRP A 147 -11.02 -19.94 14.12
C TRP A 147 -12.02 -20.98 14.65
N GLN A 148 -13.25 -20.98 14.13
CA GLN A 148 -14.30 -21.95 14.52
C GLN A 148 -13.94 -23.40 14.17
N ALA A 149 -13.18 -23.61 13.09
CA ALA A 149 -12.65 -24.91 12.71
C ALA A 149 -11.41 -25.35 13.53
N GLY A 150 -10.99 -24.55 14.53
CA GLY A 150 -9.80 -24.82 15.34
C GLY A 150 -8.50 -24.71 14.53
N ARG A 151 -8.50 -23.98 13.41
CA ARG A 151 -7.32 -23.71 12.61
C ARG A 151 -6.60 -22.48 13.14
N SER A 152 -5.28 -22.48 13.01
CA SER A 152 -4.45 -21.36 13.47
C SER A 152 -4.70 -20.12 12.60
N THR A 153 -4.87 -18.98 13.26
CA THR A 153 -5.02 -17.66 12.65
C THR A 153 -4.06 -16.70 13.33
N SER A 154 -3.49 -15.74 12.61
CA SER A 154 -2.66 -14.72 13.25
C SER A 154 -2.72 -13.37 12.56
N ALA A 155 -2.52 -12.30 13.33
CA ALA A 155 -2.31 -10.96 12.78
C ALA A 155 -0.84 -10.57 12.80
N LEU A 156 -0.38 -9.92 11.73
CA LEU A 156 0.84 -9.12 11.70
C LEU A 156 0.43 -7.64 11.82
N THR A 157 0.79 -7.00 12.91
CA THR A 157 0.42 -5.60 13.16
C THR A 157 1.55 -4.68 12.68
N VAL A 158 1.24 -3.75 11.77
CA VAL A 158 2.15 -2.70 11.33
C VAL A 158 1.90 -1.42 12.13
N SER A 159 2.98 -0.70 12.43
CA SER A 159 2.90 0.59 13.12
C SER A 159 2.74 1.77 12.16
N ASP A 160 3.17 1.62 10.92
CA ASP A 160 3.04 2.63 9.87
C ASP A 160 1.74 2.40 9.11
N HIS A 161 0.67 3.07 9.56
CA HIS A 161 -0.67 2.89 8.99
C HIS A 161 -0.74 3.23 7.49
N TRP A 162 0.15 4.08 6.99
CA TRP A 162 0.19 4.44 5.57
C TRP A 162 0.45 3.24 4.66
N LEU A 163 1.14 2.20 5.14
CA LEU A 163 1.38 0.97 4.38
C LEU A 163 0.09 0.20 4.06
N VAL A 164 -0.98 0.49 4.78
CA VAL A 164 -2.26 -0.21 4.68
C VAL A 164 -3.45 0.72 4.44
N GLU A 165 -3.18 2.01 4.22
CA GLU A 165 -4.21 3.00 3.91
C GLU A 165 -4.65 2.84 2.45
N GLY A 166 -5.95 2.55 2.26
CA GLY A 166 -6.58 2.45 0.95
C GLY A 166 -7.12 3.79 0.44
N CYS A 167 -7.43 3.86 -0.85
CA CYS A 167 -8.01 5.03 -1.50
C CYS A 167 -9.42 4.75 -2.05
N ASN A 168 -10.45 5.26 -1.38
CA ASN A 168 -11.84 5.19 -1.86
C ASN A 168 -12.31 6.50 -2.50
N ASP A 169 -11.65 7.62 -2.20
CA ASP A 169 -11.99 8.93 -2.76
C ASP A 169 -10.74 9.76 -3.12
N ARG A 170 -10.98 10.90 -3.77
CA ARG A 170 -9.90 11.80 -4.23
C ARG A 170 -9.13 12.49 -3.10
N ALA A 171 -9.75 12.68 -1.93
CA ALA A 171 -9.07 13.29 -0.79
C ALA A 171 -8.07 12.30 -0.17
N GLN A 172 -8.44 11.02 -0.08
CA GLN A 172 -7.54 9.95 0.31
C GLN A 172 -6.40 9.79 -0.70
N LEU A 173 -6.70 9.80 -2.01
CA LEU A 173 -5.66 9.75 -3.05
C LEU A 173 -4.63 10.88 -2.91
N ALA A 174 -5.10 12.10 -2.69
CA ALA A 174 -4.21 13.25 -2.51
C ALA A 174 -3.34 13.13 -1.25
N SER A 175 -3.90 12.62 -0.16
CA SER A 175 -3.17 12.40 1.10
C SER A 175 -2.10 11.31 0.94
N LEU A 176 -2.44 10.19 0.31
CA LEU A 176 -1.50 9.11 -0.05
C LEU A 176 -0.39 9.60 -0.97
N GLY A 177 -0.73 10.41 -1.99
CA GLY A 177 0.24 11.01 -2.89
C GLY A 177 1.21 11.95 -2.18
N ALA A 178 0.72 12.78 -1.27
CA ALA A 178 1.55 13.67 -0.46
C ALA A 178 2.51 12.88 0.45
N GLU A 179 2.02 11.80 1.09
CA GLU A 179 2.86 10.92 1.91
C GLU A 179 3.91 10.19 1.07
N LEU A 180 3.54 9.65 -0.10
CA LEU A 180 4.49 9.02 -1.03
C LEU A 180 5.60 10.00 -1.40
N ASN A 181 5.23 11.20 -1.82
CA ASN A 181 6.19 12.24 -2.20
C ASN A 181 7.10 12.62 -1.02
N ARG A 182 6.56 12.75 0.19
CA ARG A 182 7.36 12.99 1.40
C ARG A 182 8.42 11.91 1.61
N ARG A 183 8.08 10.63 1.41
CA ARG A 183 9.03 9.50 1.51
C ARG A 183 10.07 9.53 0.39
N VAL A 184 9.66 9.81 -0.84
CA VAL A 184 10.57 9.95 -1.99
C VAL A 184 11.59 11.05 -1.75
N LEU A 185 11.15 12.23 -1.32
CA LEU A 185 12.03 13.34 -0.99
C LEU A 185 12.95 13.01 0.18
N ALA A 186 12.43 12.38 1.25
CA ALA A 186 13.25 11.97 2.39
C ALA A 186 14.39 11.03 1.98
N ARG A 187 14.12 10.07 1.08
CA ARG A 187 15.14 9.19 0.50
C ARG A 187 16.21 9.98 -0.24
N TRP A 188 15.84 10.96 -1.07
CA TRP A 188 16.79 11.77 -1.82
C TRP A 188 17.60 12.71 -0.92
N MET A 189 16.96 13.33 0.07
CA MET A 189 17.66 14.18 1.05
C MET A 189 18.68 13.39 1.87
N ALA A 190 18.37 12.14 2.23
CA ALA A 190 19.33 11.25 2.89
C ALA A 190 20.54 10.89 1.99
N GLN A 191 20.41 11.02 0.67
CA GLN A 191 21.47 10.80 -0.33
C GLN A 191 22.22 12.09 -0.71
N GLY A 192 21.95 13.22 -0.03
CA GLY A 192 22.66 14.48 -0.24
C GLY A 192 22.02 15.41 -1.28
N VAL A 193 20.75 15.20 -1.63
CA VAL A 193 19.96 16.16 -2.42
C VAL A 193 19.43 17.27 -1.52
N GLY A 194 19.64 18.52 -1.89
CA GLY A 194 19.02 19.69 -1.26
C GLY A 194 17.61 19.90 -1.80
N VAL A 195 16.61 19.99 -0.90
CA VAL A 195 15.22 20.34 -1.24
C VAL A 195 14.83 21.53 -0.38
N ALA A 196 14.73 22.71 -1.00
CA ALA A 196 14.52 23.96 -0.26
C ALA A 196 13.16 24.00 0.46
N ASP A 197 12.11 23.45 -0.18
CA ASP A 197 10.78 23.34 0.39
C ASP A 197 10.13 21.99 0.00
N PRO A 198 10.22 20.97 0.86
CA PRO A 198 9.62 19.66 0.61
C PRO A 198 8.10 19.67 0.46
N ALA A 199 7.40 20.69 0.99
CA ALA A 199 5.94 20.75 0.91
C ALA A 199 5.43 21.20 -0.46
N SER A 200 6.26 21.87 -1.26
CA SER A 200 5.92 22.34 -2.61
C SER A 200 6.67 21.61 -3.73
N THR A 201 7.67 20.78 -3.41
CA THR A 201 8.46 20.04 -4.39
C THR A 201 7.87 18.66 -4.62
N TRP A 202 7.78 18.20 -5.88
CA TRP A 202 7.28 16.88 -6.22
C TRP A 202 8.28 16.12 -7.08
N VAL A 203 8.55 14.86 -6.74
CA VAL A 203 9.49 13.99 -7.46
C VAL A 203 8.85 12.64 -7.69
N ASP A 204 8.72 12.25 -8.96
CA ASP A 204 8.23 10.93 -9.36
C ASP A 204 9.21 9.82 -8.94
N VAL A 205 8.66 8.64 -8.65
CA VAL A 205 9.42 7.49 -8.11
C VAL A 205 10.52 6.97 -9.05
N ASP A 206 10.35 7.20 -10.36
CA ASP A 206 11.26 6.79 -11.44
C ASP A 206 12.35 7.83 -11.76
N ALA A 207 12.28 9.03 -11.18
CA ALA A 207 13.30 10.04 -11.35
C ALA A 207 14.61 9.62 -10.68
N THR A 208 15.75 10.12 -11.18
CA THR A 208 17.06 9.87 -10.57
C THR A 208 17.77 11.19 -10.30
N LEU A 209 18.12 11.42 -9.04
CA LEU A 209 18.85 12.61 -8.61
C LEU A 209 20.24 12.22 -8.12
N ALA A 210 21.28 12.88 -8.62
CA ALA A 210 22.62 12.71 -8.10
C ALA A 210 22.82 13.51 -6.79
N GLN A 211 23.90 13.19 -6.07
CA GLN A 211 24.31 13.96 -4.89
C GLN A 211 24.51 15.45 -5.22
N ASP A 212 24.32 16.33 -4.23
CA ASP A 212 24.54 17.78 -4.32
C ASP A 212 23.61 18.51 -5.30
N VAL A 213 22.60 17.83 -5.86
CA VAL A 213 21.50 18.49 -6.57
C VAL A 213 20.75 19.41 -5.60
N MET A 214 20.40 20.62 -6.05
CA MET A 214 19.54 21.54 -5.31
C MET A 214 18.22 21.77 -6.05
N LEU A 215 17.11 21.45 -5.41
CA LEU A 215 15.76 21.75 -5.87
C LEU A 215 15.21 22.96 -5.10
N GLU A 216 14.93 24.05 -5.80
CA GLU A 216 14.26 25.22 -5.25
C GLU A 216 12.74 24.98 -5.05
N PRO A 217 12.01 25.89 -4.35
CA PRO A 217 10.59 25.69 -4.07
C PRO A 217 9.73 25.50 -5.33
N GLY A 218 8.72 24.64 -5.24
CA GLY A 218 7.74 24.43 -6.31
C GLY A 218 8.21 23.62 -7.51
N VAL A 219 9.41 23.02 -7.47
CA VAL A 219 9.94 22.20 -8.58
C VAL A 219 9.15 20.91 -8.73
N LEU A 220 8.83 20.56 -9.98
CA LEU A 220 8.18 19.28 -10.35
C LEU A 220 9.15 18.47 -11.20
N VAL A 221 9.56 17.30 -10.70
CA VAL A 221 10.41 16.33 -11.39
C VAL A 221 9.57 15.12 -11.76
N ARG A 222 9.28 14.94 -13.05
CA ARG A 222 8.33 13.95 -13.57
C ARG A 222 8.98 12.89 -14.43
N GLY A 223 8.31 11.75 -14.52
CA GLY A 223 8.70 10.61 -15.33
C GLY A 223 10.08 10.10 -14.94
N ARG A 224 10.93 9.89 -15.94
CA ARG A 224 12.28 9.34 -15.82
C ARG A 224 13.36 10.42 -15.81
N THR A 225 13.02 11.64 -15.40
CA THR A 225 13.96 12.77 -15.35
C THR A 225 15.22 12.41 -14.55
N ARG A 226 16.38 12.78 -15.09
CA ARG A 226 17.70 12.57 -14.47
C ARG A 226 18.38 13.90 -14.23
N ILE A 227 18.87 14.11 -13.02
CA ILE A 227 19.54 15.36 -12.63
C ILE A 227 20.95 15.05 -12.12
N GLY A 228 21.94 15.56 -12.85
CA GLY A 228 23.35 15.34 -12.60
C GLY A 228 23.88 16.05 -11.36
N GLN A 229 25.03 15.59 -10.86
CA GLN A 229 25.63 16.05 -9.60
C GLN A 229 25.84 17.57 -9.59
N GLY A 230 25.51 18.22 -8.47
CA GLY A 230 25.73 19.65 -8.28
C GLY A 230 24.84 20.57 -9.13
N ALA A 231 23.85 20.03 -9.84
CA ALA A 231 22.92 20.85 -10.62
C ALA A 231 21.95 21.62 -9.70
N VAL A 232 21.53 22.79 -10.14
CA VAL A 232 20.54 23.64 -9.43
C VAL A 232 19.31 23.78 -10.31
N VAL A 233 18.14 23.40 -9.77
CA VAL A 233 16.85 23.54 -10.43
C VAL A 233 16.09 24.69 -9.81
N GLY A 234 15.93 25.77 -10.57
CA GLY A 234 15.27 26.99 -10.13
C GLY A 234 13.79 26.82 -9.83
N ALA A 235 13.26 27.69 -8.97
CA ALA A 235 11.92 27.61 -8.41
C ALA A 235 10.82 27.46 -9.48
N TYR A 236 9.79 26.66 -9.18
CA TYR A 236 8.62 26.43 -10.03
C TYR A 236 8.92 25.87 -11.42
N SER A 237 10.08 25.26 -11.62
CA SER A 237 10.41 24.58 -12.88
C SER A 237 9.75 23.21 -12.97
N ILE A 238 9.40 22.80 -14.19
CA ILE A 238 8.78 21.52 -14.51
C ILE A 238 9.73 20.77 -15.44
N LEU A 239 10.20 19.60 -15.00
CA LEU A 239 11.08 18.73 -15.76
C LEU A 239 10.35 17.41 -16.00
N GLU A 240 10.18 17.03 -17.26
CA GLU A 240 9.47 15.80 -17.66
C GLU A 240 10.35 15.00 -18.62
N ASP A 241 10.73 13.79 -18.20
CA ASP A 241 11.66 12.90 -18.92
C ASP A 241 12.98 13.58 -19.34
N ALA A 242 13.40 14.63 -18.64
CA ALA A 242 14.56 15.44 -19.02
C ALA A 242 15.89 14.89 -18.50
N ASP A 243 16.99 15.12 -19.23
CA ASP A 243 18.36 14.87 -18.77
C ASP A 243 19.06 16.20 -18.47
N VAL A 244 19.25 16.52 -17.18
CA VAL A 244 19.97 17.72 -16.72
C VAL A 244 21.43 17.35 -16.41
N PRO A 245 22.42 17.94 -17.12
CA PRO A 245 23.83 17.64 -16.90
C PRO A 245 24.33 18.03 -15.50
N ALA A 246 25.44 17.43 -15.08
CA ALA A 246 26.12 17.82 -13.85
C ALA A 246 26.55 19.30 -13.88
N GLY A 247 26.40 20.00 -12.76
CA GLY A 247 26.72 21.42 -12.60
C GLY A 247 25.83 22.39 -13.42
N ALA A 248 24.78 21.89 -14.08
CA ALA A 248 23.87 22.75 -14.83
C ALA A 248 22.99 23.60 -13.89
N VAL A 249 22.65 24.79 -14.35
CA VAL A 249 21.67 25.66 -13.68
C VAL A 249 20.45 25.79 -14.58
N VAL A 250 19.31 25.31 -14.08
CA VAL A 250 18.01 25.49 -14.72
C VAL A 250 17.37 26.75 -14.14
N ALA A 251 17.03 27.71 -14.99
CA ALA A 251 16.42 28.96 -14.54
C ALA A 251 15.04 28.73 -13.92
N PRO A 252 14.58 29.56 -12.96
CA PRO A 252 13.23 29.47 -12.43
C PRO A 252 12.14 29.54 -13.52
N TYR A 253 11.00 28.87 -13.28
CA TYR A 253 9.87 28.77 -14.21
C TYR A 253 10.21 28.11 -15.56
N SER A 254 11.28 27.31 -15.62
CA SER A 254 11.63 26.57 -16.85
C SER A 254 10.72 25.36 -17.04
N GLN A 255 10.44 25.04 -18.31
CA GLN A 255 9.81 23.79 -18.70
C GLN A 255 10.78 23.02 -19.59
N LEU A 256 11.19 21.82 -19.14
CA LEU A 256 12.06 20.91 -19.89
C LEU A 256 11.30 19.62 -20.17
N ASP A 257 11.18 19.27 -21.44
CA ASP A 257 10.53 18.05 -21.92
C ASP A 257 11.44 17.41 -22.98
N ALA A 258 11.67 16.09 -22.90
CA ALA A 258 12.44 15.34 -23.90
C ALA A 258 11.81 15.39 -25.30
N ASN A 259 10.51 15.66 -25.42
CA ASN A 259 9.77 15.70 -26.67
C ASN A 259 9.77 17.09 -27.35
N GLU A 260 10.28 18.12 -26.69
CA GLU A 260 10.34 19.48 -27.25
C GLU A 260 11.78 19.93 -27.54
N PRO A 261 12.02 20.69 -28.62
CA PRO A 261 13.34 21.26 -28.89
C PRO A 261 13.75 22.21 -27.77
N GLN A 262 14.75 21.81 -26.98
CA GLN A 262 15.30 22.63 -25.91
C GLN A 262 15.80 23.96 -26.47
N THR A 263 15.16 25.07 -26.10
CA THR A 263 15.67 26.40 -26.41
C THR A 263 16.87 26.69 -25.52
N SER A 264 17.96 27.24 -26.08
CA SER A 264 19.25 27.38 -25.38
C SER A 264 19.23 28.32 -24.17
N ALA A 265 18.08 28.88 -23.80
CA ALA A 265 17.91 29.77 -22.67
C ALA A 265 17.56 29.03 -21.35
N ALA A 266 17.17 27.75 -21.40
CA ALA A 266 16.64 27.04 -20.22
C ALA A 266 17.71 26.33 -19.37
N VAL A 267 18.87 25.98 -19.95
CA VAL A 267 19.93 25.24 -19.27
C VAL A 267 21.26 25.92 -19.56
N ASP A 268 21.82 26.60 -18.56
CA ASP A 268 23.16 27.18 -18.68
C ASP A 268 24.18 26.21 -18.05
N GLN A 269 25.21 25.83 -18.82
CA GLN A 269 26.33 25.07 -18.26
C GLN A 269 27.25 26.06 -17.56
N ALA A 270 27.31 25.99 -16.23
CA ALA A 270 28.24 26.80 -15.46
C ALA A 270 29.68 26.50 -15.93
N ARG A 271 30.26 27.41 -16.71
CA ARG A 271 31.68 27.38 -17.08
C ARG A 271 32.50 27.71 -15.83
N HIS A 272 33.09 26.72 -15.17
CA HIS A 272 34.22 26.89 -14.27
C HIS A 272 35.37 25.98 -14.71
#